data_AF-A0A929JCS4-F1
#
_entry.id   AF-A0A929JCS4-F1
#
_cell.length_a   1.000
_cell.length_b   1.000
_cell.length_c   1.000
_cell.angle_alpha   90.00
_cell.angle_beta   90.00
_cell.angle_gamma   90.00
#
_symmetry.space_group_name_H-M   'P 1'
#
loop_
_entity.id
_entity.type
_entity.pdbx_description
1 polymer ?
#
loop_
_entity_poly.entity_id
_entity_poly.type
_entity_poly.pdbx_seq_one_letter_code
_entity_poly.pdbx_strand_id
1 'polypeptide(L)'
;MTLIFLSFVILSGIDLSLDFSEGTEFMHVAQEAVILTLSLLALAWLLFDLRRHAAELHKLRDELANTRNTTAPPKKYVLEAKTNLSHVISQQFDDWRLSNSEKEVGWLLLKGFSLKEIAALRETLEKTVRQQASSIYKKSSLAGRHAFSAWFIEDAL
;
A
#
# COMPACT_ATOMS: atom_id res chain seq x y z
N MET A 1 -10.07 13.85 26.70
CA MET A 1 -9.00 14.73 27.18
C MET A 1 -9.38 16.21 27.09
N THR A 2 -9.79 16.71 25.92
CA THR A 2 -10.30 18.10 25.75
C THR A 2 -11.53 18.44 26.58
N LEU A 3 -12.51 17.52 26.67
CA LEU A 3 -13.72 17.70 27.47
C LEU A 3 -13.46 17.80 28.99
N ILE A 4 -12.44 17.08 29.49
CA ILE A 4 -12.05 17.11 30.90
C ILE A 4 -11.41 18.47 31.23
N PHE A 5 -10.59 18.98 30.31
CA PHE A 5 -9.94 20.28 30.43
C PHE A 5 -10.95 21.44 30.40
N LEU A 6 -11.94 21.34 29.51
CA LEU A 6 -13.01 22.32 29.40
C LEU A 6 -13.90 22.32 30.66
N SER A 7 -14.19 21.14 31.21
CA SER A 7 -14.90 20.99 32.48
C SER A 7 -14.15 21.62 33.65
N PHE A 8 -12.82 21.50 33.68
CA PHE A 8 -11.98 22.07 34.74
C PHE A 8 -11.95 23.61 34.69
N VAL A 9 -11.88 24.19 33.49
CA VAL A 9 -11.95 25.65 33.28
C VAL A 9 -13.29 26.23 33.70
N ILE A 10 -14.40 25.53 33.40
CA ILE A 10 -15.75 25.98 33.79
C ILE A 10 -15.90 25.92 35.32
N LEU A 11 -15.44 24.85 35.97
CA LEU A 11 -15.56 24.71 37.43
C LEU A 11 -14.74 25.78 38.17
N SER A 12 -13.52 26.06 37.71
CA SER A 12 -12.66 27.10 38.28
C SER A 12 -13.19 28.53 38.03
N GLY A 13 -13.86 28.78 36.89
CA GLY A 13 -14.49 30.07 36.63
C GLY A 13 -15.73 30.33 37.48
N ILE A 14 -16.47 29.27 37.86
CA ILE A 14 -17.63 29.37 38.76
C ILE A 14 -17.16 29.67 40.20
N ASP A 15 -16.10 29.01 40.66
CA ASP A 15 -15.50 29.23 42.00
C ASP A 15 -15.06 30.69 42.16
N LEU A 16 -14.32 31.22 41.17
CA LEU A 16 -13.85 32.60 41.13
C LEU A 16 -15.00 33.63 41.17
N SER A 17 -16.13 33.32 40.52
CA SER A 17 -17.30 34.21 40.49
C SER A 17 -18.08 34.21 41.80
N LEU A 18 -18.01 33.13 42.58
CA LEU A 18 -18.64 33.02 43.90
C LEU A 18 -17.78 33.74 44.96
N ASP A 19 -16.46 33.57 44.91
CA ASP A 19 -15.52 34.19 45.85
C ASP A 19 -15.43 35.72 45.70
N PHE A 20 -15.59 36.24 44.47
CA PHE A 20 -15.65 37.69 44.22
C PHE A 20 -16.85 38.38 44.89
N SER A 21 -17.89 37.61 45.24
CA SER A 21 -19.08 38.13 45.92
C SER A 21 -18.98 38.09 47.45
N GLU A 22 -18.07 37.31 48.04
CA GLU A 22 -17.97 37.12 49.51
C GLU A 22 -16.80 37.88 50.17
N GLY A 23 -15.91 38.53 49.42
CA GLY A 23 -14.88 39.41 49.98
C GLY A 23 -13.77 38.68 50.74
N THR A 24 -13.30 37.55 50.20
CA THR A 24 -12.26 36.69 50.76
C THR A 24 -10.83 37.12 50.39
N GLU A 25 -9.85 36.50 51.04
CA GLU A 25 -8.43 36.85 51.09
C GLU A 25 -7.77 36.89 49.70
N PHE A 26 -7.03 37.98 49.40
CA PHE A 26 -6.41 38.29 48.09
C PHE A 26 -5.52 37.15 47.52
N MET A 27 -5.06 36.24 48.37
CA MET A 27 -4.21 35.10 48.02
C MET A 27 -4.97 34.01 47.24
N HIS A 28 -6.26 33.79 47.52
CA HIS A 28 -7.07 32.77 46.83
C HIS A 28 -7.40 33.18 45.39
N VAL A 29 -7.82 34.44 45.20
CA VAL A 29 -8.07 35.03 43.88
C VAL A 29 -6.82 34.98 42.99
N ALA A 30 -5.64 35.19 43.57
CA ALA A 30 -4.38 35.10 42.83
C ALA A 30 -4.07 33.67 42.37
N GLN A 31 -4.36 32.65 43.19
CA GLN A 31 -4.14 31.24 42.84
C GLN A 31 -5.10 30.78 41.73
N GLU A 32 -6.36 31.18 41.77
CA GLU A 32 -7.34 30.84 40.74
C GLU A 32 -7.04 31.52 39.40
N ALA A 33 -6.59 32.78 39.43
CA ALA A 33 -6.14 33.46 38.22
C ALA A 33 -4.95 32.73 37.54
N VAL A 34 -4.04 32.15 38.33
CA VAL A 34 -2.92 31.34 37.81
C VAL A 34 -3.41 30.04 37.19
N ILE A 35 -4.39 29.36 37.80
CA ILE A 35 -4.97 28.12 37.27
C ILE A 35 -5.72 28.37 35.96
N LEU A 36 -6.52 29.44 35.90
CA LEU A 36 -7.24 29.84 34.70
C LEU A 36 -6.28 30.19 33.56
N THR A 37 -5.25 30.98 33.82
CA THR A 37 -4.26 31.36 32.80
C THR A 37 -3.47 30.15 32.28
N LEU A 38 -3.03 29.25 33.15
CA LEU A 38 -2.38 27.99 32.76
C LEU A 38 -3.29 27.13 31.90
N SER A 39 -4.58 27.05 32.25
CA SER A 39 -5.54 26.25 31.50
C SER A 39 -5.83 26.84 30.12
N LEU A 40 -5.93 28.17 30.02
CA LEU A 40 -6.15 28.87 28.77
C LEU A 40 -4.93 28.73 27.83
N LEU A 41 -3.72 28.78 28.38
CA LEU A 41 -2.47 28.52 27.66
C LEU A 41 -2.40 27.08 27.15
N ALA A 42 -2.72 26.09 27.99
CA ALA A 42 -2.72 24.69 27.59
C ALA A 42 -3.77 24.40 26.49
N LEU A 43 -4.95 25.00 26.58
CA LEU A 43 -5.98 24.90 25.55
C LEU A 43 -5.52 25.52 24.23
N ALA A 44 -4.93 26.70 24.27
CA ALA A 44 -4.39 27.37 23.08
C ALA A 44 -3.27 26.54 22.42
N TRP A 45 -2.36 25.99 23.22
CA TRP A 45 -1.28 25.13 22.74
C TRP A 45 -1.81 23.86 22.06
N LEU A 46 -2.80 23.19 22.66
CA LEU A 46 -3.40 21.98 22.11
C LEU A 46 -4.18 22.25 20.80
N LEU A 47 -4.89 23.37 20.70
CA LEU A 47 -5.56 23.75 19.45
C LEU A 47 -4.56 24.03 18.32
N PHE A 48 -3.41 24.61 18.66
CA PHE A 48 -2.34 24.85 17.70
C PHE A 48 -1.68 23.54 17.23
N ASP A 49 -1.47 22.61 18.15
CA ASP A 49 -0.90 21.28 17.89
C ASP A 49 -1.82 20.44 17.01
N LEU A 50 -3.13 20.42 17.30
CA LEU A 50 -4.14 19.75 16.48
C LEU A 50 -4.18 20.31 15.05
N ARG A 51 -4.03 21.63 14.89
CA ARG A 51 -3.94 22.26 13.56
C ARG A 51 -2.68 21.84 12.80
N ARG A 52 -1.54 21.69 13.49
CA ARG A 52 -0.30 21.18 12.88
C ARG A 52 -0.45 19.73 12.43
N HIS A 53 -1.01 18.86 13.26
CA HIS A 53 -1.20 17.44 12.93
C HIS A 53 -2.22 17.22 11.81
N ALA A 54 -3.26 18.05 11.72
CA ALA A 54 -4.21 18.00 10.61
C ALA A 54 -3.54 18.28 9.25
N ALA A 55 -2.58 19.21 9.20
CA ALA A 55 -1.82 19.52 7.98
C ALA A 55 -0.88 18.38 7.57
N GLU A 56 -0.26 17.72 8.55
CA GLU A 56 0.64 16.58 8.32
C GLU A 56 -0.10 15.34 7.81
N LEU A 57 -1.30 15.07 8.35
CA LEU A 57 -2.19 14.01 7.84
C LEU A 57 -2.58 14.25 6.38
N HIS A 58 -2.85 15.49 6.00
CA HIS A 58 -3.17 15.82 4.62
C HIS A 58 -1.99 15.54 3.69
N LYS A 59 -0.78 15.94 4.11
CA LYS A 59 0.47 15.71 3.36
C LYS A 59 0.76 14.21 3.17
N LEU A 60 0.61 13.41 4.23
CA LEU A 60 0.79 11.94 4.15
C LEU A 60 -0.22 11.29 3.22
N ARG A 61 -1.49 11.73 3.29
CA ARG A 61 -2.54 11.23 2.39
C ARG A 61 -2.27 11.60 0.93
N ASP A 62 -1.79 12.80 0.69
CA ASP A 62 -1.41 13.27 -0.65
C ASP A 62 -0.18 12.53 -1.18
N GLU A 63 0.80 12.22 -0.34
CA GLU A 63 1.99 11.43 -0.70
C GLU A 63 1.64 9.98 -1.08
N LEU A 64 0.72 9.35 -0.34
CA LEU A 64 0.18 8.02 -0.68
C LEU A 64 -0.62 8.04 -1.98
N ALA A 65 -1.44 9.08 -2.19
CA ALA A 65 -2.20 9.24 -3.43
C ALA A 65 -1.26 9.44 -4.64
N ASN A 66 -0.18 10.19 -4.46
CA ASN A 66 0.78 10.46 -5.53
C ASN A 66 1.64 9.22 -5.84
N THR A 67 2.00 8.42 -4.83
CA THR A 67 2.74 7.15 -5.00
C THR A 67 1.94 6.10 -5.77
N ARG A 68 0.61 6.12 -5.63
CA ARG A 68 -0.28 5.22 -6.39
C ARG A 68 -0.46 5.68 -7.85
N ASN A 69 -0.22 6.96 -8.13
CA ASN A 69 -0.40 7.57 -9.46
C ASN A 69 0.92 7.74 -10.22
N THR A 70 2.08 7.52 -9.61
CA THR A 70 3.40 7.59 -10.26
C THR A 70 3.67 6.45 -11.25
N THR A 71 2.86 5.38 -11.26
CA THR A 71 2.78 4.51 -12.44
C THR A 71 1.87 5.20 -13.45
N ALA A 72 2.46 6.06 -14.30
CA ALA A 72 1.75 6.61 -15.45
C ALA A 72 1.01 5.47 -16.18
N PRO A 73 -0.27 5.66 -16.56
CA PRO A 73 -1.00 4.62 -17.28
C PRO A 73 -0.14 4.18 -18.47
N PRO A 74 0.03 2.86 -18.70
CA PRO A 74 0.88 2.38 -19.76
C PRO A 74 0.44 3.05 -21.06
N LYS A 75 1.40 3.64 -21.79
CA LYS A 75 1.11 4.28 -23.07
C LYS A 75 0.40 3.27 -23.97
N LYS A 76 -0.51 3.72 -24.85
CA LYS A 76 -1.34 2.83 -25.70
C LYS A 76 -0.50 1.77 -26.44
N TYR A 77 0.66 2.15 -26.97
CA TYR A 77 1.57 1.22 -27.65
C TYR A 77 2.09 0.09 -26.75
N VAL A 78 2.23 0.32 -25.44
CA VAL A 78 2.64 -0.72 -24.46
C VAL A 78 1.53 -1.73 -24.27
N LEU A 79 0.26 -1.29 -24.21
CA LEU A 79 -0.87 -2.23 -24.13
C LEU A 79 -0.99 -3.04 -25.43
N GLU A 80 -0.90 -2.37 -26.58
CA GLU A 80 -0.98 -3.03 -27.89
C GLU A 80 0.15 -4.05 -28.07
N ALA A 81 1.40 -3.69 -27.72
CA ALA A 81 2.54 -4.62 -27.76
C ALA A 81 2.35 -5.82 -26.83
N LYS A 82 1.83 -5.62 -25.61
CA LYS A 82 1.55 -6.72 -24.66
C LYS A 82 0.49 -7.67 -25.20
N THR A 83 -0.59 -7.15 -25.78
CA THR A 83 -1.66 -7.97 -26.35
C THR A 83 -1.15 -8.76 -27.55
N ASN A 84 -0.38 -8.11 -28.43
CA ASN A 84 0.22 -8.78 -29.59
C ASN A 84 1.18 -9.89 -29.15
N LEU A 85 2.11 -9.59 -28.23
CA LEU A 85 3.03 -10.59 -27.68
C LEU A 85 2.28 -11.77 -27.06
N SER A 86 1.17 -11.52 -26.34
CA SER A 86 0.36 -12.58 -25.76
C SER A 86 -0.27 -13.50 -26.81
N HIS A 87 -0.66 -12.93 -27.95
CA HIS A 87 -1.20 -13.69 -29.08
C HIS A 87 -0.12 -14.56 -29.72
N VAL A 88 1.07 -13.99 -29.97
CA VAL A 88 2.24 -14.71 -30.52
C VAL A 88 2.63 -15.88 -29.60
N ILE A 89 2.72 -15.66 -28.29
CA ILE A 89 3.03 -16.73 -27.32
C ILE A 89 1.99 -17.85 -27.40
N SER A 90 0.70 -17.49 -27.45
CA SER A 90 -0.39 -18.48 -27.50
C SER A 90 -0.32 -19.33 -28.77
N GLN A 91 -0.10 -18.68 -29.92
CA GLN A 91 0.04 -19.36 -31.20
C GLN A 91 1.26 -20.29 -31.20
N GLN A 92 2.40 -19.84 -30.66
CA GLN A 92 3.59 -20.68 -30.58
C GLN A 92 3.36 -21.91 -29.69
N PHE A 93 2.59 -21.76 -28.61
CA PHE A 93 2.21 -22.89 -27.76
C PHE A 93 1.32 -23.90 -28.51
N ASP A 94 0.47 -23.44 -29.42
CA ASP A 94 -0.30 -24.29 -30.32
C ASP A 94 0.60 -25.02 -31.33
N ASP A 95 1.56 -24.31 -31.93
CA ASP A 95 2.51 -24.87 -32.90
C ASP A 95 3.41 -25.96 -32.28
N TRP A 96 3.84 -25.76 -31.02
CA TRP A 96 4.53 -26.78 -30.23
C TRP A 96 3.61 -27.88 -29.70
N ARG A 97 2.29 -27.81 -29.98
CA ARG A 97 1.28 -28.80 -29.57
C ARG A 97 1.32 -29.05 -28.06
N LEU A 98 1.39 -27.96 -27.29
CA LEU A 98 1.31 -28.00 -25.84
C LEU A 98 -0.14 -28.32 -25.40
N SER A 99 -0.27 -29.23 -24.43
CA SER A 99 -1.55 -29.48 -23.76
C SER A 99 -1.95 -28.29 -22.88
N ASN A 100 -3.23 -28.18 -22.51
CA ASN A 100 -3.71 -27.08 -21.66
C ASN A 100 -2.89 -26.93 -20.36
N SER A 101 -2.57 -28.05 -19.70
CA SER A 101 -1.72 -28.06 -18.51
C SER A 101 -0.29 -27.60 -18.77
N GLU A 102 0.28 -27.93 -19.93
CA GLU A 102 1.61 -27.45 -20.33
C GLU A 102 1.59 -25.97 -20.68
N LYS A 103 0.53 -25.45 -21.32
CA LYS A 103 0.37 -24.02 -21.61
C LYS A 103 0.34 -23.19 -20.33
N GLU A 104 -0.39 -23.64 -19.31
CA GLU A 104 -0.42 -22.98 -18.01
C GLU A 104 0.97 -22.90 -17.37
N VAL A 105 1.71 -24.03 -17.37
CA VAL A 105 3.09 -24.06 -16.87
C VAL A 105 3.99 -23.16 -17.71
N GLY A 106 3.87 -23.18 -19.04
CA GLY A 106 4.61 -22.34 -19.97
C GLY A 106 4.42 -20.85 -19.67
N TRP A 107 3.17 -20.42 -19.47
CA TRP A 107 2.85 -19.05 -19.09
C TRP A 107 3.52 -18.61 -17.78
N LEU A 108 3.50 -19.48 -16.77
CA LEU A 108 4.11 -19.16 -15.48
C LEU A 108 5.64 -19.17 -15.56
N LEU A 109 6.23 -20.03 -16.39
CA LEU A 109 7.67 -20.02 -16.65
C LEU A 109 8.11 -18.69 -17.30
N LEU A 110 7.37 -18.20 -18.29
CA LEU A 110 7.62 -16.89 -18.93
C LEU A 110 7.47 -15.72 -17.96
N LYS A 111 6.54 -15.81 -17.00
CA LYS A 111 6.36 -14.81 -15.93
C LYS A 111 7.47 -14.84 -14.87
N GLY A 112 8.40 -15.78 -14.92
CA GLY A 112 9.51 -15.84 -13.99
C GLY A 112 9.29 -16.71 -12.74
N PHE A 113 8.17 -17.43 -12.63
CA PHE A 113 7.93 -18.34 -11.50
C PHE A 113 8.85 -19.57 -11.54
N SER A 114 9.34 -19.97 -10.38
CA SER A 114 10.05 -21.22 -10.14
C SER A 114 9.11 -22.43 -10.17
N LEU A 115 9.64 -23.64 -10.39
CA LEU A 115 8.83 -24.86 -10.43
C LEU A 115 8.05 -25.08 -9.12
N LYS A 116 8.62 -24.68 -7.98
CA LYS A 116 7.98 -24.77 -6.66
C LYS A 116 6.82 -23.78 -6.52
N GLU A 117 6.99 -22.55 -7.00
CA GLU A 117 5.90 -21.55 -6.99
C GLU A 117 4.77 -21.95 -7.93
N ILE A 118 5.11 -22.49 -9.11
CA ILE A 118 4.11 -23.01 -10.06
C ILE A 118 3.34 -24.18 -9.44
N ALA A 119 4.03 -25.07 -8.73
CA ALA A 119 3.41 -26.18 -8.02
C ALA A 119 2.41 -25.68 -6.96
N ALA A 120 2.80 -24.66 -6.18
CA ALA A 120 1.93 -24.03 -5.20
C ALA A 120 0.72 -23.33 -5.87
N LEU A 121 0.93 -22.56 -6.93
CA LEU A 121 -0.14 -21.83 -7.64
C LEU A 121 -1.16 -22.75 -8.33
N ARG A 122 -0.72 -23.92 -8.80
CA ARG A 122 -1.57 -24.90 -9.48
C ARG A 122 -2.09 -26.00 -8.55
N GLU A 123 -1.77 -25.92 -7.25
CA GLU A 123 -2.10 -26.95 -6.25
C GLU A 123 -1.68 -28.37 -6.71
N THR A 124 -0.49 -28.47 -7.30
CA THR A 124 0.07 -29.73 -7.81
C THR A 124 1.44 -30.03 -7.22
N LEU A 125 1.92 -31.26 -7.41
CA LEU A 125 3.27 -31.64 -6.97
C LEU A 125 4.35 -31.02 -7.87
N GLU A 126 5.45 -30.58 -7.27
CA GLU A 126 6.59 -30.03 -8.01
C GLU A 126 7.15 -31.02 -9.05
N LYS A 127 7.11 -32.32 -8.75
CA LYS A 127 7.49 -33.38 -9.70
C LYS A 127 6.64 -33.35 -10.97
N THR A 128 5.33 -33.09 -10.85
CA THR A 128 4.40 -32.99 -11.98
C THR A 128 4.71 -31.76 -12.82
N VAL A 129 4.93 -30.60 -12.18
CA VAL A 129 5.33 -29.36 -12.88
C VAL A 129 6.67 -29.53 -13.58
N ARG A 130 7.65 -30.19 -12.94
CA ARG A 130 8.96 -30.49 -13.54
C ARG A 130 8.84 -31.40 -14.77
N GLN A 131 7.94 -32.39 -14.71
CA GLN A 131 7.66 -33.26 -15.85
C GLN A 131 7.03 -32.47 -17.01
N GLN A 132 6.06 -31.60 -16.70
CA GLN A 132 5.42 -30.72 -17.68
C GLN A 132 6.43 -29.75 -18.31
N ALA A 133 7.28 -29.10 -17.51
CA ALA A 133 8.34 -28.23 -18.00
C ALA A 133 9.33 -28.98 -18.90
N SER A 134 9.74 -30.20 -18.52
CA SER A 134 10.60 -31.03 -19.35
C SER A 134 9.94 -31.43 -20.67
N SER A 135 8.63 -31.68 -20.67
CA SER A 135 7.85 -31.96 -21.89
C SER A 135 7.80 -30.72 -22.80
N ILE A 136 7.59 -29.53 -22.24
CA ILE A 136 7.63 -28.26 -22.99
C ILE A 136 8.98 -28.08 -23.68
N TYR A 137 10.08 -28.27 -22.96
CA TYR A 137 11.43 -28.14 -23.53
C TYR A 137 11.67 -29.12 -24.67
N LYS A 138 11.22 -30.37 -24.53
CA LYS A 138 11.31 -31.38 -25.60
C LYS A 138 10.47 -31.02 -26.82
N LYS A 139 9.23 -30.56 -26.63
CA LYS A 139 8.32 -30.19 -27.73
C LYS A 139 8.76 -28.93 -28.46
N SER A 140 9.35 -27.98 -27.73
CA SER A 140 9.92 -26.75 -28.31
C SER A 140 11.33 -26.93 -28.88
N SER A 141 11.98 -28.08 -28.66
CA SER A 141 13.39 -28.32 -28.99
C SER A 141 14.36 -27.32 -28.34
N LEU A 142 14.01 -26.83 -27.15
CA LEU A 142 14.81 -25.86 -26.38
C LEU A 142 15.51 -26.53 -25.21
N ALA A 143 16.73 -26.09 -24.91
CA ALA A 143 17.60 -26.73 -23.92
C ALA A 143 17.12 -26.59 -22.46
N GLY A 144 16.21 -25.65 -22.18
CA GLY A 144 15.68 -25.44 -20.84
C GLY A 144 15.01 -24.09 -20.65
N ARG A 145 14.83 -23.69 -19.39
CA ARG A 145 14.06 -22.50 -18.99
C ARG A 145 14.56 -21.22 -19.65
N HIS A 146 15.87 -20.99 -19.63
CA HIS A 146 16.45 -19.76 -20.16
C HIS A 146 16.28 -19.68 -21.68
N ALA A 147 16.52 -20.77 -22.40
CA ALA A 147 16.29 -20.84 -23.84
C ALA A 147 14.80 -20.65 -24.20
N PHE A 148 13.90 -21.26 -23.42
CA PHE A 148 12.45 -21.09 -23.56
C PHE A 148 12.01 -19.63 -23.40
N SER A 149 12.49 -18.93 -22.37
CA SER A 149 12.17 -17.51 -22.18
C SER A 149 12.84 -16.62 -23.22
N ALA A 150 14.09 -16.90 -23.60
CA ALA A 150 14.83 -16.12 -24.58
C ALA A 150 14.20 -16.17 -25.97
N TRP A 151 13.66 -17.33 -26.38
CA TRP A 151 13.04 -17.52 -27.69
C TRP A 151 11.95 -16.48 -28.00
N PHE A 152 11.15 -16.08 -26.99
CA PHE A 152 10.09 -15.07 -27.16
C PHE A 152 10.59 -13.62 -27.13
N ILE A 153 11.83 -13.39 -26.70
CA ILE A 153 12.45 -12.05 -26.61
C ILE A 153 13.36 -11.81 -27.81
N GLU A 154 14.01 -12.86 -28.32
CA GLU A 154 14.92 -12.79 -29.47
C GLU A 154 14.18 -12.34 -30.75
N ASP A 155 12.94 -12.79 -30.95
CA ASP A 155 12.10 -12.36 -32.08
C ASP A 155 11.56 -10.92 -31.91
N ALA A 156 11.70 -10.33 -30.72
CA ALA A 156 11.23 -8.97 -30.41
C ALA A 156 12.31 -7.88 -30.52
N LEU A 157 13.58 -8.26 -30.79
CA LEU A 157 14.74 -7.37 -30.94
C LEU A 157 15.09 -7.16 -32.43
#